data_AF-A0A2K3JPZ4-F1
#
_entry.id   AF-A0A2K3JPZ4-F1
#
_cell.length_a   1.000
_cell.length_b   1.000
_cell.length_c   1.000
_cell.angle_alpha   90.00
_cell.angle_beta   90.00
_cell.angle_gamma   90.00
#
_symmetry.space_group_name_H-M   'P 1'
#
loop_
_entity.id
_entity.type
_entity.pdbx_description
1 polymer ?
#
loop_
_entity_poly.entity_id
_entity_poly.type
_entity_poly.pdbx_seq_one_letter_code
_entity_poly.pdbx_strand_id
1 'polypeptide(L)'
;MQRLDCIYDDESLGFKKDPSSSSQKRQSQDPLQEIDIADGSIKRPTFISVNISSEMKVKLVKLLMEYKDCFAWDYNEMSGLSRELVEHRLPLLPDKKSVKQLPRRFAPEIMSKIKAEIERLSKCKFINTA
;
A
#
# COMPACT_ATOMS: atom_id res chain seq x y z
N MET A 1 -3.46 -14.45 29.98
CA MET A 1 -4.72 -14.13 29.26
C MET A 1 -4.36 -13.51 27.93
N GLN A 2 -4.83 -14.10 26.84
CA GLN A 2 -4.41 -13.81 25.47
C GLN A 2 -4.84 -12.40 25.05
N ARG A 3 -3.85 -11.58 24.67
CA ARG A 3 -4.05 -10.28 24.03
C ARG A 3 -4.54 -10.58 22.61
N LEU A 4 -5.79 -10.26 22.32
CA LEU A 4 -6.33 -10.34 20.97
C LEU A 4 -5.80 -9.13 20.20
N ASP A 5 -4.72 -9.34 19.46
CA ASP A 5 -4.20 -8.38 18.50
C ASP A 5 -5.12 -8.28 17.28
N CYS A 6 -4.98 -7.15 16.59
CA CYS A 6 -5.50 -6.73 15.30
C CYS A 6 -6.95 -6.22 15.24
N ILE A 7 -7.05 -4.90 15.36
CA ILE A 7 -7.87 -4.11 14.45
C ILE A 7 -7.05 -2.90 13.99
N TYR A 8 -6.78 -2.83 12.69
CA TYR A 8 -6.03 -1.75 12.04
C TYR A 8 -6.99 -0.94 11.15
N ASP A 9 -6.89 0.38 11.22
CA ASP A 9 -7.51 1.29 10.26
C ASP A 9 -6.64 2.51 9.98
N ASP A 10 -6.59 2.83 8.70
CA ASP A 10 -5.38 3.22 7.97
C ASP A 10 -5.68 4.40 7.02
N GLU A 11 -6.17 5.54 7.53
CA GLU A 11 -6.21 6.74 6.68
C GLU A 11 -4.75 7.08 6.25
N SER A 12 -4.52 7.05 4.93
CA SER A 12 -3.25 6.83 4.22
C SER A 12 -2.41 5.64 4.72
N LEU A 13 -2.89 4.40 4.47
CA LEU A 13 -2.19 3.13 4.73
C LEU A 13 -1.36 3.16 6.00
N GLY A 14 -2.05 3.33 7.13
CA GLY A 14 -1.57 3.23 8.51
C GLY A 14 -0.84 1.93 8.91
N PHE A 15 -0.18 1.24 7.99
CA PHE A 15 1.07 0.53 8.26
C PHE A 15 2.18 1.49 8.69
N LYS A 16 1.99 2.33 9.72
CA LYS A 16 3.06 3.07 10.38
C LYS A 16 2.66 3.81 11.67
N LYS A 17 2.25 3.10 12.74
CA LYS A 17 2.83 3.29 14.10
C LYS A 17 2.23 2.28 15.09
N ASP A 18 2.97 1.24 15.43
CA ASP A 18 2.77 0.63 16.74
C ASP A 18 3.37 1.61 17.78
N PRO A 19 2.65 2.03 18.83
CA PRO A 19 3.24 2.78 19.94
C PRO A 19 4.21 1.92 20.78
N SER A 20 4.24 0.61 20.54
CA SER A 20 5.16 -0.35 21.16
C SER A 20 6.08 -1.10 20.20
N SER A 21 6.07 -0.85 18.88
CA SER A 21 7.13 -1.40 18.02
C SER A 21 8.39 -0.59 18.24
N SER A 22 9.40 -1.23 18.81
CA SER A 22 10.79 -0.78 18.74
C SER A 22 11.38 -0.86 17.32
N SER A 23 10.56 -1.20 16.31
CA SER A 23 10.92 -1.12 14.90
C SER A 23 11.27 0.31 14.56
N GLN A 24 12.57 0.64 14.60
CA GLN A 24 13.12 1.87 14.07
C GLN A 24 12.56 2.04 12.67
N LYS A 25 11.65 3.00 12.47
CA LYS A 25 11.31 3.43 11.12
C LYS A 25 12.63 3.81 10.50
N ARG A 26 13.06 3.08 9.45
CA ARG A 26 14.25 3.41 8.67
C ARG A 26 14.06 4.87 8.22
N GLN A 27 14.76 5.78 8.87
CA GLN A 27 14.80 7.17 8.45
C GLN A 27 15.86 7.25 7.36
N SER A 28 15.55 8.02 6.32
CA SER A 28 16.59 8.42 5.37
C SER A 28 17.73 9.04 6.16
N GLN A 29 18.96 8.60 5.88
CA GLN A 29 20.15 9.21 6.49
C GLN A 29 20.36 10.62 5.94
N ASP A 30 19.89 10.86 4.72
CA ASP A 30 19.95 12.16 4.09
C ASP A 30 18.69 12.98 4.34
N PRO A 31 18.83 14.31 4.51
CA PRO A 31 17.70 15.23 4.43
C PRO A 31 17.02 15.11 3.06
N LEU A 32 15.69 15.08 3.06
CA LEU A 32 14.87 14.91 1.87
C LEU A 32 14.19 16.21 1.48
N GLN A 33 14.06 16.43 0.18
CA GLN A 33 13.28 17.49 -0.42
C GLN A 33 12.09 16.89 -1.17
N GLU A 34 10.91 17.42 -0.89
CA GLU A 34 9.70 17.11 -1.65
C GLU A 34 9.75 17.76 -3.03
N ILE A 35 9.38 17.00 -4.04
CA ILE A 35 9.18 17.45 -5.42
C ILE A 35 7.84 16.92 -5.92
N ASP A 36 7.15 17.72 -6.73
CA ASP A 36 5.94 17.27 -7.43
C ASP A 36 6.33 16.80 -8.84
N ILE A 37 5.98 15.56 -9.17
CA ILE A 37 6.27 14.99 -10.50
C ILE A 37 5.05 15.02 -11.43
N ALA A 38 3.95 15.63 -11.00
CA ALA A 38 2.78 15.82 -11.82
C ALA A 38 2.93 16.94 -12.85
N ASP A 39 1.97 17.00 -13.78
CA ASP A 39 1.82 18.04 -14.81
C ASP A 39 0.90 19.19 -14.36
N GLY A 40 0.69 19.36 -13.05
CA GLY A 40 -0.15 20.41 -12.47
C GLY A 40 -1.64 20.06 -12.35
N SER A 41 -2.05 18.86 -12.75
CA SER A 41 -3.44 18.38 -12.57
C SER A 41 -3.71 17.92 -11.13
N ILE A 42 -3.01 16.87 -10.70
CA ILE A 42 -3.12 16.24 -9.39
C ILE A 42 -1.71 16.15 -8.82
N LYS A 43 -1.46 16.76 -7.66
CA LYS A 43 -0.14 16.72 -7.01
C LYS A 43 0.30 15.28 -6.77
N ARG A 44 1.52 14.94 -7.20
CA ARG A 44 2.16 13.63 -7.02
C ARG A 44 3.50 13.85 -6.31
N PRO A 45 3.50 14.03 -4.97
CA PRO A 45 4.70 14.38 -4.23
C PRO A 45 5.61 13.16 -4.03
N THR A 46 6.87 13.30 -4.44
CA THR A 46 7.94 12.33 -4.14
C THR A 46 9.12 13.04 -3.48
N PHE A 47 10.05 12.26 -2.93
CA PHE A 47 11.17 12.79 -2.14
C PHE A 47 12.50 12.42 -2.77
N ILE A 48 13.39 13.41 -2.88
CA ILE A 48 14.78 13.23 -3.32
C ILE A 48 15.74 13.78 -2.26
N SER A 49 16.98 13.28 -2.22
CA SER A 49 17.99 13.79 -1.28
C SER A 49 18.32 15.26 -1.57
N VAL A 50 18.43 16.09 -0.53
CA VAL A 50 18.88 17.50 -0.63
C VAL A 50 20.36 17.57 -1.03
N ASN A 51 21.14 16.54 -0.70
CA ASN A 51 22.59 16.51 -0.90
C ASN A 51 23.02 16.21 -2.35
N ILE A 52 22.06 16.04 -3.27
CA ILE A 52 22.33 15.77 -4.68
C ILE A 52 22.81 17.04 -5.40
N SER A 53 23.73 16.90 -6.35
CA SER A 53 24.22 18.04 -7.13
C SER A 53 23.10 18.64 -7.99
N SER A 54 23.12 19.96 -8.22
CA SER A 54 22.08 20.66 -8.99
C SER A 54 21.87 20.09 -10.40
N GLU A 55 22.96 19.69 -11.08
CA GLU A 55 22.87 19.08 -12.41
C GLU A 55 22.17 17.72 -12.36
N MET A 56 22.54 16.87 -11.39
CA MET A 56 21.95 15.54 -11.24
C MET A 56 20.50 15.62 -10.77
N LYS A 57 20.16 16.60 -9.92
CA LYS A 57 18.80 16.90 -9.51
C LYS A 57 17.88 17.12 -10.72
N VAL A 58 18.29 17.98 -11.66
CA VAL A 58 17.50 18.28 -12.85
C VAL A 58 17.30 17.01 -13.70
N LYS A 59 18.36 16.22 -13.91
CA LYS A 59 18.27 14.94 -14.64
C LYS A 59 17.33 13.95 -13.95
N LEU A 60 17.40 13.83 -12.63
CA LEU A 60 16.58 12.92 -11.83
C LEU A 60 15.10 13.33 -11.84
N VAL A 61 14.80 14.62 -11.63
CA VAL A 61 13.43 15.13 -11.70
C VAL A 61 12.82 14.86 -13.07
N LYS A 62 13.57 15.13 -14.14
CA LYS A 62 13.11 14.86 -15.51
C LYS A 62 12.80 13.37 -15.71
N LEU A 63 13.66 12.48 -15.22
CA LEU A 63 13.44 11.04 -15.27
C LEU A 63 12.18 10.63 -14.48
N LEU A 64 12.00 11.15 -13.27
CA LEU A 64 10.83 10.82 -12.45
C LEU A 64 9.52 11.31 -13.10
N MET A 65 9.55 12.45 -13.78
CA MET A 65 8.40 12.94 -14.55
C MET A 65 8.11 12.09 -15.79
N GLU A 66 9.16 11.58 -16.46
CA GLU A 66 9.03 10.68 -17.62
C GLU A 66 8.38 9.34 -17.25
N TYR A 67 8.74 8.78 -16.09
CA TYR A 67 8.23 7.51 -15.57
C TYR A 67 7.17 7.69 -14.47
N LYS A 68 6.38 8.78 -14.53
CA LYS A 68 5.37 9.10 -13.50
C LYS A 68 4.24 8.05 -13.39
N ASP A 69 4.05 7.26 -14.44
CA ASP A 69 3.08 6.18 -14.60
C ASP A 69 3.54 4.85 -13.98
N CYS A 70 4.84 4.71 -13.69
CA CYS A 70 5.39 3.54 -13.02
C CYS A 70 5.09 3.52 -11.51
N PHE A 71 4.61 4.64 -10.96
CA PHE A 71 4.23 4.79 -9.56
C PHE A 71 2.70 4.76 -9.43
N ALA A 72 2.22 4.18 -8.33
CA ALA A 72 0.81 4.23 -7.97
C ALA A 72 0.59 5.17 -6.78
N TRP A 73 -0.32 6.13 -6.93
CA TRP A 73 -0.71 7.08 -5.89
C TRP A 73 -2.02 6.66 -5.24
N ASP A 74 -2.88 5.98 -6.01
CA ASP A 74 -4.08 5.32 -5.53
C ASP A 74 -4.14 3.86 -5.98
N TYR A 75 -4.97 3.08 -5.31
CA TYR A 75 -5.17 1.65 -5.61
C TYR A 75 -5.74 1.40 -7.00
N ASN A 76 -6.51 2.34 -7.55
CA ASN A 76 -7.02 2.22 -8.90
C ASN A 76 -5.90 2.24 -9.96
N GLU A 77 -4.74 2.81 -9.64
CA GLU A 77 -3.57 2.87 -10.54
C GLU A 77 -2.70 1.62 -10.46
N MET A 78 -2.90 0.77 -9.44
CA MET A 78 -2.20 -0.51 -9.31
C MET A 78 -2.92 -1.60 -10.11
N SER A 79 -2.92 -1.50 -11.44
CA SER A 79 -3.37 -2.61 -12.28
C SER A 79 -2.42 -3.79 -12.08
N GLY A 80 -2.87 -4.82 -11.35
CA GLY A 80 -2.10 -6.04 -11.15
C GLY A 80 -1.74 -6.73 -12.48
N LEU A 81 -0.83 -7.69 -12.42
CA LEU A 81 -0.47 -8.49 -13.60
C LEU A 81 -1.66 -9.36 -14.04
N SER A 82 -1.79 -9.57 -15.36
CA SER A 82 -2.77 -10.51 -15.89
C SER A 82 -2.52 -11.91 -15.31
N ARG A 83 -3.59 -12.61 -14.92
CA ARG A 83 -3.49 -14.01 -14.46
C ARG A 83 -3.00 -14.95 -15.55
N GLU A 84 -3.13 -14.56 -16.82
CA GLU A 84 -2.55 -15.28 -17.96
C GLU A 84 -1.02 -15.16 -17.99
N LEU A 85 -0.47 -14.06 -17.46
CA LEU A 85 0.96 -13.81 -17.43
C LEU A 85 1.62 -14.49 -16.22
N VAL A 86 1.11 -14.22 -15.02
CA VAL A 86 1.63 -14.79 -13.77
C VAL A 86 0.48 -15.02 -12.79
N GLU A 87 0.40 -16.23 -12.26
CA GLU A 87 -0.48 -16.59 -11.16
C GLU A 87 0.31 -17.37 -10.11
N HIS A 88 0.21 -16.95 -8.85
CA HIS A 88 0.75 -17.73 -7.74
C HIS A 88 -0.22 -18.86 -7.37
N ARG A 89 0.29 -20.10 -7.35
CA ARG A 89 -0.47 -21.27 -6.90
C ARG A 89 0.03 -21.71 -5.54
N LEU A 90 -0.86 -21.68 -4.55
CA LEU A 90 -0.62 -22.27 -3.25
C LEU A 90 -0.80 -23.79 -3.36
N PRO A 91 0.26 -24.61 -3.21
CA PRO A 91 0.11 -26.05 -3.26
C PRO A 91 -0.71 -26.52 -2.05
N LEU A 92 -1.79 -27.27 -2.33
CA LEU A 92 -2.64 -27.88 -1.31
C LEU A 92 -2.37 -29.37 -1.25
N LEU A 93 -2.39 -29.92 -0.04
CA LEU A 93 -2.34 -31.36 0.16
C LEU A 93 -3.68 -31.99 -0.29
N PRO A 94 -3.66 -33.04 -1.14
CA PRO A 94 -4.87 -33.60 -1.75
C PRO A 94 -5.82 -34.25 -0.74
N ASP A 95 -5.31 -34.67 0.42
CA ASP A 95 -6.08 -35.29 1.50
C ASP A 95 -6.71 -34.26 2.46
N LYS A 96 -6.38 -32.97 2.34
CA LYS A 96 -6.85 -31.94 3.26
C LYS A 96 -8.15 -31.30 2.79
N LYS A 97 -9.15 -31.37 3.66
CA LYS A 97 -10.46 -30.74 3.44
C LYS A 97 -10.41 -29.25 3.80
N SER A 98 -11.17 -28.44 3.06
CA SER A 98 -11.36 -27.02 3.37
C SER A 98 -12.02 -26.84 4.75
N VAL A 99 -11.54 -25.89 5.54
CA VAL A 99 -12.11 -25.55 6.85
C VAL A 99 -12.80 -24.19 6.77
N LYS A 100 -14.11 -24.16 7.04
CA LYS A 100 -14.86 -22.90 7.16
C LYS A 100 -14.67 -22.34 8.57
N GLN A 101 -13.95 -21.23 8.68
CA GLN A 101 -13.79 -20.52 9.95
C GLN A 101 -15.00 -19.61 10.22
N LEU A 102 -15.41 -19.53 11.49
CA LEU A 102 -16.46 -18.60 11.91
C LEU A 102 -15.93 -17.15 11.83
N PRO A 103 -16.74 -16.19 11.35
CA PRO A 103 -16.36 -14.79 11.36
C PRO A 103 -16.06 -14.30 12.78
N ARG A 104 -15.01 -13.49 12.93
CA ARG A 104 -14.72 -12.83 14.20
C ARG A 104 -15.68 -11.66 14.43
N ARG A 105 -16.10 -11.46 15.68
CA ARG A 105 -16.87 -10.28 16.07
C ARG A 105 -15.91 -9.11 16.26
N PHE A 106 -16.23 -7.98 15.64
CA PHE A 106 -15.51 -6.72 15.80
C PHE A 106 -16.42 -5.69 16.46
N ALA A 107 -15.84 -4.70 17.09
CA ALA A 107 -16.59 -3.57 17.63
C ALA A 107 -17.25 -2.76 16.49
N PRO A 108 -18.41 -2.13 16.71
CA PRO A 108 -19.18 -1.48 15.64
C PRO A 108 -18.40 -0.39 14.87
N GLU A 109 -17.57 0.38 15.57
CA GLU A 109 -16.74 1.42 14.99
C GLU A 109 -15.73 0.86 13.99
N ILE A 110 -15.23 -0.33 14.26
CA ILE A 110 -14.28 -1.03 13.40
C ILE A 110 -15.00 -1.65 12.21
N MET A 111 -16.13 -2.30 12.46
CA MET A 111 -16.90 -2.95 11.40
C MET A 111 -17.25 -1.96 10.27
N SER A 112 -17.54 -0.71 10.66
CA SER A 112 -17.84 0.37 9.72
C SER A 112 -16.66 0.68 8.79
N LYS A 113 -15.45 0.68 9.33
CA LYS A 113 -14.23 0.96 8.57
C LYS A 113 -13.77 -0.23 7.72
N ILE A 114 -13.85 -1.46 8.25
CA ILE A 114 -13.64 -2.70 7.47
C ILE A 114 -14.54 -2.71 6.24
N LYS A 115 -15.83 -2.36 6.41
CA LYS A 115 -16.78 -2.32 5.30
C LYS A 115 -16.38 -1.29 4.24
N ALA A 116 -15.98 -0.10 4.65
CA ALA A 116 -15.51 0.94 3.73
C ALA A 116 -14.26 0.49 2.95
N GLU A 117 -13.32 -0.17 3.63
CA GLU A 117 -12.10 -0.67 2.99
C GLU A 117 -12.37 -1.82 2.01
N ILE A 118 -13.26 -2.76 2.36
CA ILE A 118 -13.70 -3.83 1.44
C ILE A 118 -14.35 -3.23 0.18
N GLU A 119 -15.21 -2.23 0.33
CA GLU A 119 -15.84 -1.55 -0.81
C GLU A 119 -14.79 -0.88 -1.70
N ARG A 120 -13.81 -0.20 -1.10
CA ARG A 120 -12.71 0.46 -1.79
C ARG A 120 -11.86 -0.53 -2.59
N LEU A 121 -11.46 -1.65 -2.00
CA LEU A 121 -10.66 -2.69 -2.65
C LEU A 121 -11.45 -3.48 -3.70
N SER A 122 -12.74 -3.69 -3.48
CA SER A 122 -13.66 -4.31 -4.45
C SER A 122 -13.80 -3.46 -5.70
N LYS A 123 -13.97 -2.13 -5.55
CA LYS A 123 -14.03 -1.19 -6.68
C LYS A 123 -12.78 -1.25 -7.56
N CYS A 124 -11.61 -1.44 -6.96
CA CYS A 124 -10.33 -1.57 -7.65
C CYS A 124 -10.05 -3.00 -8.17
N LYS A 125 -11.00 -3.96 -8.02
CA LYS A 125 -10.88 -5.38 -8.42
C LYS A 125 -9.73 -6.15 -7.75
N PHE A 126 -9.24 -5.67 -6.62
CA PHE A 126 -8.25 -6.38 -5.80
C PHE A 126 -8.87 -7.57 -5.09
N ILE A 127 -10.10 -7.39 -4.58
CA ILE A 127 -10.90 -8.45 -3.97
C ILE A 127 -12.03 -8.79 -4.94
N ASN A 128 -12.23 -10.08 -5.16
CA ASN A 128 -13.38 -10.58 -5.89
C ASN A 128 -14.32 -11.25 -4.88
N THR A 129 -15.59 -10.88 -4.90
CA THR A 129 -16.62 -11.65 -4.20
C THR A 129 -16.84 -12.96 -4.95
N ALA A 130 -16.83 -14.07 -4.22
CA ALA A 130 -17.10 -15.41 -4.74
C ALA A 130 -18.56 -15.57 -5.18
#